data_AF-A0A538EVP7-F1
#
_entry.id   AF-A0A538EVP7-F1
#
_cell.length_a   1.000
_cell.length_b   1.000
_cell.length_c   1.000
_cell.angle_alpha   90.00
_cell.angle_beta   90.00
_cell.angle_gamma   90.00
#
_symmetry.space_group_name_H-M   'P 1'
#
loop_
_entity.id
_entity.type
_entity.pdbx_description
1 polymer ?
#
loop_
_entity_poly.entity_id
_entity_poly.type
_entity_poly.pdbx_seq_one_letter_code
_entity_poly.pdbx_strand_id
1 'polypeptide(L)'
;MTGAVGFACLTIGLIAALYAAVAGVYAGRTGRLEVATSARRAIYCLAGLLAIAMVMLESAYLRSDFSYKLVAQNSSTDTPTFYKLTAMWSSQEGSLLLWAFLLSVYSSVVLLATRRRLRDITPWATAVLGVVATFFLSLMVVFGQDPFARLASPPAE
;
A
#
# COMPACT_ATOMS: atom_id res chain seq x y z
N MET A 1 -4.09 -15.26 -11.50
CA MET A 1 -3.55 -14.03 -12.14
C MET A 1 -3.70 -12.81 -11.25
N THR A 2 -4.85 -12.60 -10.59
CA THR A 2 -5.08 -11.44 -9.68
C THR A 2 -4.05 -11.28 -8.57
N GLY A 3 -3.61 -12.37 -7.93
CA GLY A 3 -2.63 -12.31 -6.84
C GLY A 3 -1.24 -11.81 -7.26
N ALA A 4 -0.78 -12.23 -8.45
CA ALA A 4 0.48 -11.76 -9.00
C ALA A 4 0.45 -10.25 -9.32
N VAL A 5 -0.71 -9.75 -9.76
CA VAL A 5 -0.90 -8.31 -10.00
C VAL A 5 -0.90 -7.54 -8.67
N GLY A 6 -1.58 -8.05 -7.65
CA GLY A 6 -1.56 -7.47 -6.30
C GLY A 6 -0.14 -7.35 -5.73
N PHE A 7 0.63 -8.45 -5.77
CA PHE A 7 2.03 -8.45 -5.34
C PHE A 7 2.92 -7.51 -6.17
N ALA A 8 2.69 -7.44 -7.49
CA ALA A 8 3.39 -6.49 -8.36
C ALA A 8 3.08 -5.04 -7.96
N CYS A 9 1.82 -4.71 -7.61
CA CYS A 9 1.46 -3.39 -7.11
C CYS A 9 2.22 -3.03 -5.82
N LEU A 10 2.37 -3.98 -4.89
CA LEU A 10 3.15 -3.77 -3.66
C LEU A 10 4.63 -3.54 -3.96
N THR A 11 5.20 -4.32 -4.89
CA THR A 11 6.62 -4.23 -5.27
C THR A 11 6.93 -2.91 -5.98
N ILE A 12 6.10 -2.51 -6.94
CA ILE A 12 6.23 -1.21 -7.63
C ILE A 12 5.98 -0.07 -6.63
N GLY A 13 5.03 -0.25 -5.71
CA GLY A 13 4.78 0.68 -4.60
C GLY A 13 6.02 0.88 -3.73
N LEU A 14 6.73 -0.20 -3.39
CA LEU A 14 7.96 -0.13 -2.59
C LEU A 14 9.04 0.70 -3.30
N ILE A 15 9.21 0.48 -4.60
CA ILE A 15 10.15 1.26 -5.43
C ILE A 15 9.73 2.74 -5.45
N ALA A 16 8.43 3.03 -5.62
CA ALA A 16 7.90 4.39 -5.61
C ALA A 16 8.10 5.09 -4.25
N ALA A 17 7.92 4.37 -3.14
CA ALA A 17 8.12 4.87 -1.78
C ALA A 17 9.60 5.21 -1.51
N LEU A 18 10.51 4.30 -1.90
CA LEU A 18 11.96 4.52 -1.83
C LEU A 18 12.38 5.74 -2.68
N TYR A 19 11.86 5.82 -3.90
CA TYR A 19 12.11 6.97 -4.77
C TYR A 19 11.60 8.27 -4.13
N ALA A 20 10.37 8.28 -3.59
CA ALA A 20 9.83 9.45 -2.90
C ALA A 20 10.68 9.89 -1.70
N ALA A 21 11.21 8.93 -0.93
CA ALA A 21 12.12 9.18 0.17
C ALA A 21 13.41 9.88 -0.28
N VAL A 22 14.12 9.28 -1.25
CA VAL A 22 15.40 9.80 -1.76
C VAL A 22 15.21 11.13 -2.49
N ALA A 23 14.22 11.21 -3.39
CA ALA A 23 13.92 12.42 -4.14
C ALA A 23 13.45 13.56 -3.24
N GLY A 24 12.71 13.26 -2.17
CA GLY A 24 12.30 14.24 -1.15
C GLY A 24 13.49 14.87 -0.44
N VAL A 25 14.45 14.05 0.04
CA VAL A 25 15.69 14.55 0.67
C VAL A 25 16.52 15.36 -0.32
N TYR A 26 16.69 14.86 -1.54
CA TYR A 26 17.47 15.55 -2.57
C TYR A 26 16.84 16.90 -2.94
N ALA A 27 15.52 16.97 -3.08
CA ALA A 27 14.79 18.20 -3.33
C ALA A 27 14.89 19.19 -2.15
N GLY A 28 14.80 18.69 -0.91
CA GLY A 28 14.95 19.50 0.30
C GLY A 28 16.35 20.11 0.46
N ARG A 29 17.39 19.42 0.00
CA ARG A 29 18.78 19.92 0.01
C ARG A 29 19.11 20.86 -1.13
N THR A 30 18.58 20.61 -2.33
CA THR A 30 18.93 21.36 -3.55
C THR A 30 17.98 22.51 -3.87
N GLY A 31 16.80 22.58 -3.22
CA GLY A 31 15.75 23.53 -3.55
C GLY A 31 15.09 23.30 -4.92
N ARG A 32 15.41 22.18 -5.60
CA ARG A 32 14.88 21.89 -6.95
C ARG A 32 13.41 21.49 -6.89
N LEU A 33 12.55 22.43 -7.30
CA LEU A 33 11.09 22.28 -7.32
C LEU A 33 10.58 21.16 -8.23
N GLU A 34 11.32 20.85 -9.31
CA GLU A 34 11.00 19.75 -10.22
C GLU A 34 11.11 18.40 -9.52
N VAL A 35 12.20 18.19 -8.77
CA VAL A 35 12.41 16.97 -8.00
C VAL A 35 11.37 16.87 -6.88
N ALA A 36 11.08 17.97 -6.18
CA ALA A 36 10.03 17.99 -5.15
C ALA A 36 8.66 17.57 -5.74
N THR A 37 8.36 18.05 -6.95
CA THR A 37 7.13 17.70 -7.66
C THR A 37 7.11 16.22 -8.05
N SER A 38 8.24 15.69 -8.53
CA SER A 38 8.38 14.27 -8.87
C SER A 38 8.23 13.36 -7.65
N ALA A 39 8.91 13.67 -6.54
CA ALA A 39 8.85 12.91 -5.29
C ALA A 39 7.41 12.77 -4.79
N ARG A 40 6.64 13.86 -4.84
CA ARG A 40 5.23 13.86 -4.46
C ARG A 40 4.34 13.07 -5.44
N ARG A 41 4.61 13.15 -6.75
CA ARG A 41 3.87 12.33 -7.74
C ARG A 41 4.08 10.84 -7.48
N ALA A 42 5.25 10.44 -6.98
CA ALA A 42 5.48 9.07 -6.57
C ALA A 42 4.59 8.64 -5.39
N ILE A 43 4.34 9.52 -4.41
CA ILE A 43 3.35 9.27 -3.33
C ILE A 43 1.93 9.12 -3.88
N TYR A 44 1.55 9.93 -4.88
CA TYR A 44 0.23 9.79 -5.53
C TYR A 44 0.11 8.47 -6.29
N CYS A 45 1.17 8.08 -6.99
CA CYS A 45 1.26 6.78 -7.68
C CYS A 45 1.13 5.63 -6.67
N LEU A 46 1.84 5.72 -5.54
CA LEU A 46 1.75 4.76 -4.45
C LEU A 46 0.31 4.61 -3.95
N ALA A 47 -0.42 5.71 -3.74
CA ALA A 47 -1.81 5.66 -3.31
C ALA A 47 -2.71 4.94 -4.33
N GLY A 48 -2.50 5.17 -5.63
CA GLY A 48 -3.22 4.45 -6.69
C GLY A 48 -2.90 2.94 -6.70
N LEU A 49 -1.62 2.57 -6.57
CA LEU A 49 -1.19 1.18 -6.52
C LEU A 49 -1.77 0.44 -5.30
N LEU A 50 -1.76 1.09 -4.13
CA LEU A 50 -2.32 0.52 -2.92
C LEU A 50 -3.85 0.43 -2.97
N ALA A 51 -4.53 1.37 -3.61
CA ALA A 51 -5.97 1.27 -3.86
C ALA A 51 -6.31 0.05 -4.73
N ILE A 52 -5.55 -0.19 -5.79
CA ILE A 52 -5.72 -1.37 -6.66
C ILE A 52 -5.49 -2.65 -5.85
N ALA A 53 -4.42 -2.71 -5.06
CA ALA A 53 -4.13 -3.86 -4.21
C ALA A 53 -5.26 -4.11 -3.19
N MET A 54 -5.77 -3.06 -2.54
CA MET A 54 -6.88 -3.12 -1.59
C MET A 54 -8.14 -3.71 -2.24
N VAL A 55 -8.56 -3.18 -3.39
CA VAL A 55 -9.74 -3.65 -4.13
C VAL A 55 -9.56 -5.09 -4.59
N MET A 56 -8.36 -5.49 -5.04
CA MET A 56 -8.09 -6.87 -5.43
C MET A 56 -8.25 -7.82 -4.24
N LEU A 57 -7.71 -7.48 -3.07
CA LEU A 57 -7.79 -8.33 -1.89
C LEU A 57 -9.23 -8.39 -1.34
N GLU A 58 -9.94 -7.26 -1.26
CA GLU A 58 -11.36 -7.23 -0.88
C GLU A 58 -12.21 -8.08 -1.83
N SER A 59 -11.94 -8.01 -3.14
CA SER A 59 -12.66 -8.82 -4.12
C SER A 59 -12.44 -10.33 -3.93
N ALA A 60 -11.27 -10.74 -3.42
CA ALA A 60 -10.98 -12.13 -3.10
C ALA A 60 -11.77 -12.59 -1.85
N TYR A 61 -11.89 -11.74 -0.83
CA TYR A 61 -12.74 -12.01 0.34
C TYR A 61 -14.23 -12.10 -0.02
N LEU A 62 -14.73 -11.19 -0.87
CA LEU A 62 -16.13 -11.20 -1.30
C LEU A 62 -16.49 -12.44 -2.14
N ARG A 63 -15.52 -12.98 -2.88
CA ARG A 63 -15.69 -14.21 -3.68
C ARG A 63 -15.37 -15.48 -2.91
N SER A 64 -14.97 -15.38 -1.64
CA SER A 64 -14.48 -16.52 -0.84
C SER A 64 -13.41 -17.33 -1.59
N ASP A 65 -12.44 -16.65 -2.23
CA ASP A 65 -11.36 -17.32 -2.95
C ASP A 65 -10.32 -17.89 -1.97
N PHE A 66 -10.57 -19.11 -1.51
CA PHE A 66 -9.72 -19.86 -0.57
C PHE A 66 -8.35 -20.25 -1.14
N SER A 67 -8.07 -19.92 -2.41
CA SER A 67 -6.70 -20.03 -2.96
C SER A 67 -5.72 -19.08 -2.26
N TYR A 68 -6.23 -17.97 -1.68
CA TYR A 68 -5.42 -17.06 -0.88
C TYR A 68 -5.36 -17.53 0.57
N LYS A 69 -4.13 -17.61 1.10
CA LYS A 69 -3.88 -18.00 2.48
C LYS A 69 -4.67 -17.13 3.47
N LEU A 70 -4.74 -15.82 3.20
CA LEU A 70 -5.43 -14.87 4.06
C LEU A 70 -6.94 -15.14 4.14
N VAL A 71 -7.57 -15.45 3.00
CA VAL A 71 -9.02 -15.75 2.91
C VAL A 71 -9.31 -17.08 3.60
N ALA A 72 -8.51 -18.11 3.34
CA ALA A 72 -8.67 -19.44 3.95
C ALA A 72 -8.50 -19.44 5.47
N GLN A 73 -7.68 -18.53 6.02
CA GLN A 73 -7.43 -18.45 7.46
C GLN A 73 -8.43 -17.57 8.22
N ASN A 74 -9.06 -16.59 7.55
CA ASN A 74 -9.83 -15.54 8.23
C ASN A 74 -11.27 -15.42 7.73
N SER A 75 -11.73 -16.28 6.82
CA SER A 75 -13.09 -16.24 6.28
C SER A 75 -13.65 -17.65 6.08
N SER A 76 -14.98 -17.77 6.16
CA SER A 76 -15.71 -19.01 5.86
C SER A 76 -16.89 -18.70 4.93
N THR A 77 -17.46 -19.71 4.28
CA THR A 77 -18.56 -19.52 3.33
C THR A 77 -19.81 -18.93 4.02
N ASP A 78 -20.08 -19.34 5.26
CA ASP A 78 -21.21 -18.90 6.09
C ASP A 78 -21.09 -17.47 6.67
N THR A 79 -19.94 -16.80 6.52
CA THR A 79 -19.77 -15.46 7.11
C THR A 79 -20.58 -14.42 6.32
N PRO A 80 -21.44 -13.60 6.96
CA PRO A 80 -22.18 -12.55 6.25
C PRO A 80 -21.23 -11.55 5.57
N THR A 81 -21.64 -11.00 4.42
CA THR A 81 -20.78 -10.19 3.55
C THR A 81 -20.13 -9.01 4.25
N PHE A 82 -20.83 -8.38 5.20
CA PHE A 82 -20.29 -7.28 6.01
C PHE A 82 -19.10 -7.73 6.88
N TYR A 83 -19.20 -8.91 7.49
CA TYR A 83 -18.11 -9.47 8.29
C TYR A 83 -16.92 -9.92 7.44
N LYS A 84 -17.15 -10.32 6.18
CA LYS A 84 -16.06 -10.63 5.24
C LYS A 84 -15.21 -9.40 4.89
N LEU A 85 -15.83 -8.22 4.79
CA LEU A 85 -15.08 -6.96 4.60
C LEU A 85 -14.19 -6.65 5.82
N THR A 86 -14.74 -6.77 7.02
CA THR A 86 -13.98 -6.52 8.25
C THR A 86 -12.91 -7.57 8.53
N ALA A 87 -13.12 -8.80 8.06
CA ALA A 87 -12.17 -9.90 8.23
C ALA A 87 -10.84 -9.63 7.53
N MET A 88 -10.86 -8.90 6.40
CA MET A 88 -9.66 -8.61 5.64
C MET A 88 -8.58 -7.92 6.49
N TRP A 89 -8.96 -6.85 7.20
CA TRP A 89 -8.04 -6.10 8.05
C TRP A 89 -7.96 -6.59 9.49
N SER A 90 -8.64 -7.70 9.83
CA SER A 90 -8.49 -8.35 11.14
C SER A 90 -7.18 -9.14 11.24
N SER A 91 -6.56 -9.46 10.10
CA SER A 91 -5.28 -10.18 10.02
C SER A 91 -4.08 -9.23 10.06
N GLN A 92 -2.91 -9.75 10.43
CA GLN A 92 -1.67 -8.97 10.42
C GLN A 92 -1.33 -8.47 9.00
N GLU A 93 -1.35 -9.35 8.00
CA GLU A 93 -1.00 -9.00 6.60
C GLU A 93 -2.01 -7.99 6.02
N GLY A 94 -3.31 -8.17 6.28
CA GLY A 94 -4.35 -7.25 5.80
C GLY A 94 -4.36 -5.91 6.51
N SER A 95 -4.10 -5.87 7.83
CA SER A 95 -4.00 -4.61 8.57
C SER A 95 -2.82 -3.76 8.10
N LEU A 96 -1.67 -4.37 7.77
CA LEU A 96 -0.55 -3.66 7.17
C LEU A 96 -0.96 -2.99 5.85
N LEU A 97 -1.72 -3.69 4.99
CA LEU A 97 -2.17 -3.15 3.70
C LEU A 97 -3.11 -1.95 3.91
N LEU A 98 -4.07 -2.07 4.84
CA LEU A 98 -4.97 -0.98 5.20
C LEU A 98 -4.19 0.25 5.70
N TRP A 99 -3.25 0.06 6.62
CA TRP A 99 -2.46 1.17 7.18
C TRP A 99 -1.57 1.84 6.12
N ALA A 100 -0.93 1.06 5.26
CA ALA A 100 -0.16 1.60 4.13
C ALA A 100 -1.06 2.40 3.18
N PHE A 101 -2.25 1.88 2.87
CA PHE A 101 -3.22 2.55 2.01
C PHE A 101 -3.68 3.88 2.62
N LEU A 102 -4.14 3.87 3.87
CA LEU A 102 -4.54 5.10 4.58
C LEU A 102 -3.40 6.12 4.63
N LEU A 103 -2.19 5.69 5.01
CA LEU A 103 -1.01 6.54 5.03
C LEU A 103 -0.78 7.20 3.66
N SER A 104 -0.84 6.43 2.58
CA SER A 104 -0.61 6.96 1.22
C SER A 104 -1.68 7.95 0.77
N VAL A 105 -2.95 7.72 1.13
CA VAL A 105 -4.07 8.62 0.81
C VAL A 105 -3.94 9.91 1.60
N TYR A 106 -3.77 9.84 2.93
CA TYR A 106 -3.58 11.03 3.76
C TYR A 106 -2.35 11.82 3.36
N SER A 107 -1.23 11.15 3.08
CA SER A 107 -0.02 11.78 2.55
C SER A 107 -0.31 12.53 1.24
N SER A 108 -1.05 11.90 0.33
CA SER A 108 -1.41 12.51 -0.95
C SER A 108 -2.27 13.77 -0.76
N VAL A 109 -3.28 13.71 0.11
CA VAL A 109 -4.15 14.85 0.42
C VAL A 109 -3.36 16.00 1.06
N VAL A 110 -2.54 15.71 2.06
CA VAL A 110 -1.74 16.72 2.77
C VAL A 110 -0.72 17.36 1.83
N LEU A 111 0.00 16.56 1.04
CA LEU A 111 0.99 17.08 0.07
C LEU A 111 0.33 17.85 -1.09
N LEU A 112 -0.92 17.55 -1.42
CA LEU A 112 -1.69 18.33 -2.39
C LEU A 112 -2.10 19.69 -1.81
N ALA A 113 -2.60 19.70 -0.58
CA ALA A 113 -3.07 20.91 0.10
C ALA A 113 -1.92 21.89 0.43
N THR A 114 -0.77 21.37 0.86
CA THR A 114 0.35 22.19 1.34
C THR A 114 1.30 22.66 0.24
N ARG A 115 1.19 22.11 -0.98
CA ARG A 115 2.17 22.27 -2.07
C ARG A 115 2.55 23.69 -2.48
N ARG A 116 1.63 24.64 -2.32
CA ARG A 116 1.86 26.05 -2.71
C ARG A 116 2.31 26.89 -1.53
N ARG A 117 1.87 26.53 -0.31
CA ARG A 117 2.06 27.31 0.91
C ARG A 117 3.36 26.97 1.65
N LEU A 118 3.77 25.70 1.64
CA LEU A 118 4.90 25.19 2.43
C LEU A 118 5.97 24.57 1.52
N ARG A 119 6.43 25.30 0.50
CA ARG A 119 7.34 24.76 -0.53
C ARG A 119 8.68 24.28 0.04
N ASP A 120 9.13 24.87 1.14
CA ASP A 120 10.40 24.52 1.78
C ASP A 120 10.30 23.26 2.66
N ILE A 121 9.11 23.01 3.23
CA ILE A 121 8.87 21.89 4.16
C ILE A 121 8.32 20.65 3.44
N THR A 122 7.55 20.86 2.37
CA THR A 122 6.90 19.77 1.60
C THR A 122 7.88 18.69 1.12
N PRO A 123 9.11 19.00 0.64
CA PRO A 123 10.09 17.97 0.24
C PRO A 123 10.53 17.08 1.40
N TRP A 124 10.79 17.67 2.57
CA TRP A 124 11.16 16.93 3.78
C TRP A 124 10.01 16.08 4.31
N ALA A 125 8.78 16.63 4.30
CA ALA A 125 7.59 15.86 4.62
C ALA A 125 7.41 14.67 3.65
N THR A 126 7.59 14.89 2.35
CA THR A 126 7.55 13.80 1.34
C THR A 126 8.60 12.74 1.63
N ALA A 127 9.80 13.14 2.04
CA ALA A 127 10.87 12.20 2.39
C ALA A 127 10.48 11.30 3.57
N VAL A 128 10.01 11.90 4.66
CA VAL A 128 9.58 11.18 5.86
C VAL A 128 8.42 10.24 5.54
N LEU A 129 7.41 10.72 4.82
CA LEU A 129 6.27 9.90 4.40
C LEU A 129 6.69 8.74 3.49
N GLY A 130 7.66 8.97 2.59
CA GLY A 130 8.25 7.92 1.76
C GLY A 130 9.00 6.85 2.56
N VAL A 131 9.75 7.25 3.61
CA VAL A 131 10.42 6.30 4.52
C VAL A 131 9.41 5.46 5.29
N VAL A 132 8.37 6.08 5.86
CA VAL A 132 7.34 5.35 6.59
C VAL A 132 6.59 4.40 5.66
N ALA A 133 6.23 4.83 4.46
CA ALA A 133 5.61 3.96 3.46
C ALA A 133 6.52 2.79 3.06
N THR A 134 7.82 3.05 2.89
CA THR A 134 8.83 2.02 2.61
C THR A 134 8.87 0.97 3.71
N PHE A 135 8.78 1.38 4.98
CA PHE A 135 8.72 0.46 6.11
C PHE A 135 7.50 -0.49 6.03
N PHE A 136 6.29 0.04 5.82
CA PHE A 136 5.10 -0.81 5.69
C PHE A 136 5.19 -1.77 4.50
N LEU A 137 5.65 -1.29 3.35
CA LEU A 137 5.76 -2.09 2.13
C LEU A 137 6.87 -3.14 2.22
N SER A 138 7.98 -2.86 2.90
CA SER A 138 9.05 -3.84 3.09
C SER A 138 8.60 -4.99 3.98
N LEU A 139 7.77 -4.73 5.00
CA LEU A 139 7.15 -5.79 5.80
C LEU A 139 6.38 -6.79 4.93
N MET A 140 5.63 -6.30 3.95
CA MET A 140 4.84 -7.15 3.05
C MET A 140 5.70 -7.87 2.01
N VAL A 141 6.59 -7.14 1.34
CA VAL A 141 7.32 -7.64 0.16
C VAL A 141 8.57 -8.45 0.55
N VAL A 142 9.27 -8.05 1.61
CA VAL A 142 10.59 -8.59 1.99
C VAL A 142 10.51 -9.49 3.22
N PHE A 143 9.71 -9.11 4.23
CA PHE A 143 9.63 -9.85 5.50
C PHE A 143 8.48 -10.87 5.56
N GLY A 144 7.96 -11.28 4.39
CA GLY A 144 7.05 -12.41 4.27
C GLY A 144 5.63 -12.17 4.80
N GLN A 145 5.21 -10.92 4.99
CA GLN A 145 3.82 -10.57 5.32
C GLN A 145 3.01 -10.29 4.04
N ASP A 146 3.14 -11.15 3.03
CA ASP A 146 2.51 -10.96 1.72
C ASP A 146 1.00 -11.27 1.77
N PRO A 147 0.12 -10.27 1.67
CA PRO A 147 -1.33 -10.50 1.72
C PRO A 147 -1.87 -11.25 0.49
N PHE A 148 -1.09 -11.38 -0.59
CA PHE A 148 -1.43 -12.12 -1.79
C PHE A 148 -0.84 -13.52 -1.83
N ALA A 149 -0.24 -13.99 -0.74
CA ALA A 149 0.29 -15.33 -0.62
C ALA A 149 -0.78 -16.40 -0.90
N ARG A 150 -0.45 -17.34 -1.77
CA ARG A 150 -1.35 -18.42 -2.19
C ARG A 150 -0.98 -19.73 -1.51
N LEU A 151 -1.99 -20.55 -1.23
CA LEU A 151 -1.80 -21.91 -0.75
C LEU A 151 -1.47 -22.85 -1.93
N ALA A 152 -0.51 -23.76 -1.73
CA ALA A 152 -0.17 -24.79 -2.71
C ALA A 152 -1.30 -25.85 -2.85
N SER A 153 -2.11 -26.00 -1.81
CA SER A 153 -3.30 -26.86 -1.79
C SER A 153 -4.42 -26.09 -1.10
N PRO A 154 -5.33 -25.45 -1.86
CA PRO A 154 -6.48 -24.76 -1.29
C PRO A 154 -7.39 -25.78 -0.58
N PRO A 155 -7.97 -25.46 0.60
CA PRO A 155 -9.01 -26.29 1.19
C PRO A 155 -10.21 -26.38 0.25
N ALA A 156 -10.82 -27.56 0.17
CA ALA A 156 -11.87 -27.89 -0.81
C ALA A 156 -13.28 -27.44 -0.41
N GLU A 157 -13.39 -26.49 0.53
CA GLU A 157 -14.69 -25.99 1.02
C GLU A 157 -15.36 -25.01 0.06
#